data_AF-A0A226E4T5-F1
#
_entry.id   AF-A0A226E4T5-F1
#
_cell.length_a   1.000
_cell.length_b   1.000
_cell.length_c   1.000
_cell.angle_alpha   90.00
_cell.angle_beta   90.00
_cell.angle_gamma   90.00
#
_symmetry.space_group_name_H-M   'P 1'
#
loop_
_entity.id
_entity.type
_entity.pdbx_description
1 polymer ?
#
loop_
_entity_poly.entity_id
_entity_poly.type
_entity_poly.pdbx_seq_one_letter_code
_entity_poly.pdbx_strand_id
1 'polypeptide(L)'
;MDTNYQRQFLYLFERIGENLSFGPRGSGTNLTYFNTSNATRKYFMIHHFSPTYVYIFKVCLSPYTSLMSMACVCRDSEMINPKVWITAFASCLLTRPDTKGFRMPAIWEVMPDLFFSPFCLKESVRQGFVINHRVQYLQYLYTIIEVDSNFTGRDTNVENRLDYFREDLGVNSHHFHWHLIYTLEDPRGRRDRKGETTSSAALSMT
;
A
#
# COMPACT_ATOMS: atom_id res chain seq x y z
N MET A 1 -10.48 -16.13 -15.50
CA MET A 1 -9.26 -15.47 -14.96
C MET A 1 -8.24 -16.53 -14.67
N ASP A 2 -7.00 -16.31 -15.05
CA ASP A 2 -5.92 -17.23 -14.69
C ASP A 2 -5.59 -17.08 -13.20
N THR A 3 -6.05 -18.05 -12.40
CA THR A 3 -5.85 -18.06 -10.94
C THR A 3 -4.37 -18.05 -10.54
N ASN A 4 -3.46 -18.44 -11.43
CA ASN A 4 -2.02 -18.43 -11.15
C ASN A 4 -1.47 -17.00 -11.10
N TYR A 5 -1.83 -16.18 -12.08
CA TYR A 5 -1.38 -14.78 -12.15
C TYR A 5 -1.92 -13.93 -11.01
N GLN A 6 -3.17 -14.16 -10.59
CA GLN A 6 -3.71 -13.47 -9.42
C GLN A 6 -2.94 -13.82 -8.14
N ARG A 7 -2.49 -15.07 -7.96
CA ARG A 7 -1.69 -15.47 -6.80
C ARG A 7 -0.29 -14.85 -6.80
N GLN A 8 0.38 -14.87 -7.95
CA GLN A 8 1.69 -14.21 -8.12
C GLN A 8 1.61 -12.73 -7.80
N PHE A 9 0.50 -12.11 -8.20
CA PHE A 9 0.21 -10.72 -7.91
C PHE A 9 0.01 -10.47 -6.41
N LEU A 10 -0.86 -11.23 -5.73
CA LEU A 10 -1.11 -11.05 -4.29
C LEU A 10 0.16 -11.26 -3.44
N TYR A 11 1.02 -12.19 -3.87
CA TYR A 11 2.33 -12.42 -3.23
C TYR A 11 3.24 -11.18 -3.23
N LEU A 12 3.07 -10.24 -4.17
CA LEU A 12 3.82 -8.99 -4.15
C LEU A 12 3.37 -8.03 -3.04
N PHE A 13 2.12 -8.13 -2.60
CA PHE A 13 1.55 -7.25 -1.59
C PHE A 13 1.65 -7.78 -0.15
N GLU A 14 1.88 -9.08 0.05
CA GLU A 14 1.93 -9.69 1.39
C GLU A 14 3.24 -9.41 2.16
N ARG A 15 4.37 -9.15 1.48
CA ARG A 15 5.72 -9.11 2.10
C ARG A 15 6.47 -7.80 1.85
N ILE A 16 5.83 -6.66 2.09
CA ILE A 16 6.37 -5.33 1.73
C ILE A 16 7.48 -4.85 2.69
N GLY A 17 7.59 -5.46 3.87
CA GLY A 17 8.63 -5.19 4.85
C GLY A 17 9.78 -6.20 4.86
N GLU A 18 9.72 -7.24 4.03
CA GLU A 18 10.72 -8.31 3.99
C GLU A 18 11.37 -8.37 2.61
N ASN A 19 12.71 -8.44 2.56
CA ASN A 19 13.42 -8.68 1.31
C ASN A 19 13.00 -10.05 0.74
N LEU A 20 12.51 -10.09 -0.50
CA LEU A 20 12.12 -11.35 -1.16
C LEU A 20 13.28 -12.27 -1.47
N SER A 21 14.50 -11.77 -1.32
CA SER A 21 15.73 -12.56 -1.41
C SER A 21 15.65 -13.80 -0.49
N PHE A 22 14.83 -13.74 0.57
CA PHE A 22 14.43 -14.87 1.39
C PHE A 22 13.01 -15.33 1.08
N GLY A 23 12.82 -15.92 -0.10
CA GLY A 23 11.79 -16.95 -0.26
C GLY A 23 12.22 -18.22 0.48
N PRO A 24 11.32 -19.17 0.78
CA PRO A 24 11.67 -20.49 1.30
C PRO A 24 12.62 -21.32 0.39
N ARG A 25 13.07 -20.77 -0.76
CA ARG A 25 13.84 -21.43 -1.82
C ARG A 25 14.85 -20.52 -2.55
N GLY A 26 15.50 -19.55 -1.91
CA GLY A 26 16.39 -18.60 -2.60
C GLY A 26 17.69 -18.30 -1.87
N SER A 27 18.81 -18.69 -2.48
CA SER A 27 20.20 -18.54 -1.99
C SER A 27 20.69 -17.09 -2.07
N GLY A 28 21.17 -16.55 -0.95
CA GLY A 28 21.56 -15.13 -0.79
C GLY A 28 23.04 -14.82 -1.03
N THR A 29 23.50 -14.81 -2.29
CA THR A 29 24.93 -14.55 -2.57
C THR A 29 25.26 -13.29 -3.37
N ASN A 30 24.33 -12.38 -3.71
CA ASN A 30 24.71 -11.14 -4.39
C ASN A 30 23.76 -9.96 -4.13
N LEU A 31 23.70 -9.39 -2.92
CA LEU A 31 23.07 -8.08 -2.72
C LEU A 31 23.87 -7.21 -1.74
N THR A 32 24.36 -6.09 -2.26
CA THR A 32 24.96 -4.96 -1.52
C THR A 32 23.90 -4.28 -0.65
N TYR A 33 24.21 -4.10 0.64
CA TYR A 33 23.37 -3.42 1.62
C TYR A 33 23.63 -1.91 1.60
N PHE A 34 22.57 -1.08 1.59
CA PHE A 34 22.66 0.34 1.93
C PHE A 34 21.69 0.74 3.06
N ASN A 35 22.19 1.63 3.92
CA ASN A 35 21.60 2.01 5.19
C ASN A 35 20.36 2.92 5.03
N THR A 36 19.20 2.47 5.53
CA THR A 36 17.90 3.13 5.43
C THR A 36 17.58 4.13 6.56
N SER A 37 18.53 4.46 7.43
CA SER A 37 18.24 5.20 8.67
C SER A 37 17.84 6.68 8.48
N ASN A 38 18.02 7.28 7.29
CA ASN A 38 17.88 8.73 7.10
C ASN A 38 16.78 9.20 6.14
N ALA A 39 15.96 8.32 5.57
CA ALA A 39 14.86 8.75 4.70
C ALA A 39 13.62 9.10 5.53
N THR A 40 13.42 10.39 5.81
CA THR A 40 12.14 10.89 6.34
C THR A 40 11.03 10.66 5.30
N ARG A 41 10.18 9.68 5.59
CA ARG A 41 9.05 9.23 4.75
C ARG A 41 7.93 10.28 4.72
N LYS A 42 8.09 11.35 3.94
CA LYS A 42 7.01 12.32 3.69
C LYS A 42 6.24 11.96 2.42
N TYR A 43 4.99 11.51 2.60
CA TYR A 43 4.06 11.06 1.55
C TYR A 43 3.68 12.12 0.50
N PHE A 44 3.96 13.40 0.76
CA PHE A 44 3.46 14.54 -0.01
C PHE A 44 4.54 15.57 -0.39
N MET A 45 5.79 15.14 -0.58
CA MET A 45 6.72 15.97 -1.38
C MET A 45 6.47 15.70 -2.86
N ILE A 46 5.66 16.57 -3.48
CA ILE A 46 5.31 16.54 -4.91
C ILE A 46 6.56 16.37 -5.79
N HIS A 47 7.69 16.97 -5.41
CA HIS A 47 8.96 16.90 -6.15
C HIS A 47 9.61 15.52 -6.24
N HIS A 48 9.38 14.63 -5.26
CA HIS A 48 9.96 13.28 -5.25
C HIS A 48 8.92 12.20 -5.58
N PHE A 49 7.66 12.41 -5.20
CA PHE A 49 6.58 11.46 -5.47
C PHE A 49 6.31 11.34 -6.97
N SER A 50 6.17 12.50 -7.66
CA SER A 50 5.87 12.60 -9.08
C SER A 50 6.84 11.79 -9.99
N PRO A 51 8.16 12.09 -10.02
CA PRO A 51 9.06 11.43 -10.98
C PRO A 51 9.23 9.93 -10.71
N THR A 52 9.32 9.53 -9.44
CA THR A 52 9.47 8.12 -9.06
C THR A 52 8.20 7.32 -9.36
N TYR A 53 7.03 7.91 -9.09
CA TYR A 53 5.74 7.30 -9.44
C TYR A 53 5.62 7.08 -10.95
N VAL A 54 5.85 8.12 -11.77
CA VAL A 54 5.78 8.03 -13.23
C VAL A 54 6.75 6.99 -13.78
N TYR A 55 7.97 6.96 -13.25
CA TYR A 55 8.99 6.01 -13.68
C TYR A 55 8.55 4.56 -13.41
N ILE A 56 8.14 4.26 -12.17
CA ILE A 56 7.68 2.91 -11.80
C ILE A 56 6.43 2.54 -12.60
N PHE A 57 5.47 3.45 -12.72
CA PHE A 57 4.25 3.23 -13.48
C PHE A 57 4.56 2.87 -14.94
N LYS A 58 5.46 3.62 -15.60
CA LYS A 58 5.90 3.33 -16.98
C LYS A 58 6.62 2.00 -17.10
N VAL A 59 7.53 1.69 -16.16
CA VAL A 59 8.23 0.40 -16.11
C VAL A 59 7.24 -0.76 -15.98
N CYS A 60 6.22 -0.60 -15.14
CA CYS A 60 5.17 -1.60 -14.93
C CYS A 60 4.16 -1.69 -16.09
N LEU A 61 4.20 -0.79 -17.09
CA LEU A 61 3.41 -0.95 -18.33
C LEU A 61 4.01 -1.96 -19.32
N SER A 62 5.16 -2.56 -19.00
CA SER A 62 5.79 -3.63 -19.81
C SER A 62 4.88 -4.87 -20.00
N PRO A 63 5.12 -5.73 -21.00
CA PRO A 63 4.39 -7.00 -21.16
C PRO A 63 4.45 -7.86 -19.88
N TYR A 64 3.43 -8.71 -19.66
CA TYR A 64 3.21 -9.43 -18.40
C TYR A 64 4.45 -10.17 -17.84
N THR A 65 5.20 -10.86 -18.71
CA THR A 65 6.40 -11.62 -18.32
C THR A 65 7.51 -10.71 -17.77
N SER A 66 7.67 -9.52 -18.34
CA SER A 66 8.61 -8.50 -17.86
C SER A 66 8.07 -7.73 -16.66
N LEU A 67 6.74 -7.54 -16.58
CA LEU A 67 6.08 -6.82 -15.49
C LEU A 67 6.42 -7.40 -14.12
N MET A 68 6.21 -8.71 -13.92
CA MET A 68 6.46 -9.32 -12.60
C MET A 68 7.93 -9.22 -12.19
N SER A 69 8.85 -9.47 -13.11
CA SER A 69 10.29 -9.34 -12.85
C SER A 69 10.68 -7.91 -12.48
N MET A 70 10.18 -6.91 -13.22
CA MET A 70 10.43 -5.50 -12.92
C MET A 70 9.77 -5.06 -11.61
N ALA A 71 8.55 -5.53 -11.32
CA ALA A 71 7.86 -5.24 -10.08
C ALA A 71 8.62 -5.77 -8.86
N CYS A 72 9.18 -6.99 -8.94
CA CYS A 72 10.05 -7.55 -7.92
C CYS A 72 11.33 -6.71 -7.72
N VAL A 73 12.02 -6.35 -8.81
CA VAL A 73 13.25 -5.52 -8.74
C VAL A 73 12.95 -4.16 -8.12
N CYS A 74 11.85 -3.51 -8.53
CA CYS A 74 11.48 -2.21 -7.98
C CYS A 74 11.03 -2.28 -6.52
N ARG A 75 10.42 -3.40 -6.09
CA ARG A 75 10.02 -3.59 -4.69
C ARG A 75 11.22 -3.73 -3.76
N ASP A 76 12.19 -4.56 -4.17
CA ASP A 76 13.35 -4.89 -3.35
C ASP A 76 14.46 -3.81 -3.44
N SER A 77 14.28 -2.80 -4.29
CA SER A 77 15.23 -1.71 -4.43
C SER A 77 15.19 -0.79 -3.22
N GLU A 78 16.32 -0.67 -2.52
CA GLU A 78 16.49 0.25 -1.39
C GLU A 78 16.33 1.73 -1.78
N MET A 79 16.46 2.06 -3.08
CA MET A 79 16.27 3.41 -3.60
C MET A 79 14.80 3.80 -3.75
N ILE A 80 13.89 2.83 -3.68
CA ILE A 80 12.46 3.03 -3.92
C ILE A 80 11.72 2.98 -2.59
N ASN A 81 10.92 4.01 -2.33
CA ASN A 81 10.03 3.98 -1.18
C ASN A 81 8.93 2.91 -1.41
N PRO A 82 8.76 1.94 -0.48
CA PRO A 82 7.80 0.84 -0.65
C PRO A 82 6.37 1.31 -0.90
N LYS A 83 5.98 2.44 -0.31
CA LYS A 83 4.62 2.99 -0.41
C LYS A 83 4.37 3.66 -1.76
N VAL A 84 5.40 4.29 -2.33
CA VAL A 84 5.36 4.81 -3.70
C VAL A 84 5.25 3.66 -4.68
N TRP A 85 6.02 2.59 -4.46
CA TRP A 85 5.92 1.36 -5.24
C TRP A 85 4.52 0.73 -5.16
N ILE A 86 3.94 0.56 -3.97
CA ILE A 86 2.56 0.05 -3.77
C ILE A 86 1.57 0.86 -4.60
N THR A 87 1.65 2.19 -4.49
CA THR A 87 0.71 3.09 -5.13
C THR A 87 0.84 3.02 -6.66
N ALA A 88 2.07 3.05 -7.18
CA ALA A 88 2.35 2.95 -8.61
C ALA A 88 1.95 1.58 -9.19
N PHE A 89 2.27 0.50 -8.47
CA PHE A 89 1.94 -0.85 -8.89
C PHE A 89 0.43 -1.10 -8.87
N ALA A 90 -0.27 -0.68 -7.80
CA ALA A 90 -1.73 -0.76 -7.72
C ALA A 90 -2.42 0.02 -8.84
N SER A 91 -2.00 1.26 -9.12
CA SER A 91 -2.55 2.05 -10.23
C SER A 91 -2.28 1.40 -11.59
N CYS A 92 -1.08 0.84 -11.79
CA CYS A 92 -0.75 0.14 -13.01
C CYS A 92 -1.73 -1.03 -13.27
N LEU A 93 -1.99 -1.85 -12.25
CA LEU A 93 -2.88 -3.00 -12.39
C LEU A 93 -4.34 -2.63 -12.61
N LEU A 94 -4.80 -1.53 -12.01
CA LEU A 94 -6.16 -1.03 -12.21
C LEU A 94 -6.37 -0.43 -13.60
N THR A 95 -5.32 0.10 -14.22
CA THR A 95 -5.39 0.76 -15.54
C THR A 95 -5.10 -0.17 -16.71
N ARG A 96 -4.44 -1.29 -16.45
CA ARG A 96 -4.04 -2.28 -17.45
C ARG A 96 -5.21 -3.17 -17.91
N PRO A 97 -5.30 -3.48 -19.21
CA PRO A 97 -6.39 -4.30 -19.75
C PRO A 97 -6.25 -5.79 -19.40
N ASP A 98 -5.03 -6.30 -19.28
CA ASP A 98 -4.72 -7.71 -19.00
C ASP A 98 -4.97 -8.11 -17.55
N THR A 99 -4.87 -7.16 -16.62
CA THR A 99 -5.13 -7.37 -15.18
C THR A 99 -6.52 -6.91 -14.75
N LYS A 100 -7.39 -6.60 -15.72
CA LYS A 100 -8.76 -6.16 -15.45
C LYS A 100 -9.54 -7.25 -14.72
N GLY A 101 -10.07 -6.91 -13.55
CA GLY A 101 -10.84 -7.81 -12.69
C GLY A 101 -9.99 -8.61 -11.70
N PHE A 102 -8.66 -8.41 -11.65
CA PHE A 102 -7.87 -8.93 -10.54
C PHE A 102 -8.37 -8.33 -9.23
N ARG A 103 -8.47 -9.18 -8.19
CA ARG A 103 -8.85 -8.69 -6.85
C ARG A 103 -7.64 -8.06 -6.19
N MET A 104 -7.75 -6.78 -5.86
CA MET A 104 -6.76 -6.08 -5.05
C MET A 104 -6.96 -6.43 -3.58
N PRO A 105 -5.88 -6.62 -2.80
CA PRO A 105 -5.97 -6.68 -1.34
C PRO A 105 -6.44 -5.32 -0.82
N ALA A 106 -7.00 -5.30 0.39
CA ALA A 106 -7.44 -4.04 0.96
C ALA A 106 -6.22 -3.18 1.34
N ILE A 107 -6.30 -1.88 1.09
CA ILE A 107 -5.12 -1.02 1.24
C ILE A 107 -4.65 -0.91 2.69
N TRP A 108 -5.55 -1.04 3.66
CA TRP A 108 -5.22 -1.08 5.08
C TRP A 108 -4.52 -2.39 5.49
N GLU A 109 -4.63 -3.47 4.73
CA GLU A 109 -3.84 -4.70 4.95
C GLU A 109 -2.41 -4.51 4.42
N VAL A 110 -2.26 -3.76 3.32
CA VAL A 110 -1.00 -3.53 2.62
C VAL A 110 -0.18 -2.41 3.29
N MET A 111 -0.84 -1.33 3.71
CA MET A 111 -0.24 -0.16 4.35
C MET A 111 -0.95 0.15 5.68
N PRO A 112 -0.87 -0.75 6.67
CA PRO A 112 -1.60 -0.60 7.93
C PRO A 112 -1.20 0.65 8.72
N ASP A 113 0.02 1.15 8.51
CA ASP A 113 0.52 2.36 9.17
C ASP A 113 -0.13 3.67 8.69
N LEU A 114 -0.93 3.63 7.62
CA LEU A 114 -1.77 4.74 7.20
C LEU A 114 -3.14 4.78 7.87
N PHE A 115 -3.59 3.66 8.45
CA PHE A 115 -4.96 3.48 8.92
C PHE A 115 -5.05 3.21 10.42
N PHE A 116 -4.03 2.59 11.01
CA PHE A 116 -4.03 2.19 12.41
C PHE A 116 -3.06 3.00 13.24
N SER A 117 -3.40 3.17 14.53
CA SER A 117 -2.54 3.87 15.47
C SER A 117 -1.19 3.17 15.65
N PRO A 118 -0.10 3.92 15.91
CA PRO A 118 1.20 3.33 16.21
C PRO A 118 1.18 2.39 17.42
N PHE A 119 0.23 2.57 18.34
CA PHE A 119 0.03 1.66 19.47
C PHE A 119 -0.39 0.27 19.02
N CYS A 120 -1.43 0.18 18.18
CA CYS A 120 -1.91 -1.10 17.63
C CYS A 120 -0.80 -1.82 16.85
N LEU A 121 -0.02 -1.06 16.07
CA LEU A 121 1.08 -1.61 15.27
C LEU A 121 2.25 -2.09 16.13
N LYS A 122 2.59 -1.37 17.20
CA LYS A 122 3.63 -1.82 18.15
C LYS A 122 3.20 -3.08 18.88
N GLU A 123 1.94 -3.15 19.27
CA GLU A 123 1.38 -4.31 19.95
C GLU A 123 1.32 -5.54 19.03
N SER A 124 0.95 -5.36 17.75
CA SER A 124 0.96 -6.47 16.78
C SER A 124 2.37 -7.02 16.55
N VAL A 125 3.36 -6.14 16.45
CA VAL A 125 4.78 -6.51 16.36
C VAL A 125 5.21 -7.27 17.63
N ARG A 126 4.85 -6.76 18.82
CA ARG A 126 5.19 -7.41 20.10
C ARG A 126 4.62 -8.83 20.19
N GLN A 127 3.34 -9.02 19.84
CA GLN A 127 2.71 -10.35 19.84
C GLN A 127 3.37 -11.29 18.83
N GLY A 128 3.69 -10.79 17.63
CA GLY A 128 4.42 -11.56 16.61
C GLY A 128 5.79 -12.04 17.07
N PHE A 129 6.55 -11.20 17.77
CA PHE A 129 7.86 -11.58 18.33
C PHE A 129 7.74 -12.61 19.46
N VAL A 130 6.84 -12.39 20.42
CA VAL A 130 6.71 -13.25 21.61
C VAL A 130 6.35 -14.69 21.26
N ILE A 131 5.47 -14.87 20.26
CA ILE A 131 4.98 -16.20 19.85
C ILE A 131 6.07 -16.99 19.12
N ASN A 132 6.90 -16.35 18.29
CA ASN A 132 8.04 -17.01 17.62
C ASN A 132 9.06 -17.60 18.61
N HIS A 133 9.16 -17.07 19.83
CA HIS A 133 10.06 -17.57 20.88
C HIS A 133 9.41 -18.58 21.83
N ARG A 134 8.08 -18.70 21.84
CA ARG A 134 7.33 -19.60 22.73
C ARG A 134 6.43 -20.53 21.92
N VAL A 135 7.00 -21.64 21.46
CA VAL A 135 6.34 -22.91 21.11
C VAL A 135 5.26 -22.82 20.01
N GLN A 136 5.57 -23.48 18.88
CA GLN A 136 4.77 -23.62 17.65
C GLN A 136 3.32 -24.10 17.82
N TYR A 137 2.94 -24.61 19.01
CA TYR A 137 1.58 -25.04 19.34
C TYR A 137 0.66 -23.92 19.86
N LEU A 138 1.19 -22.73 20.16
CA LEU A 138 0.40 -21.57 20.63
C LEU A 138 -0.06 -20.63 19.51
N GLN A 139 0.00 -21.07 18.25
CA GLN A 139 -0.40 -20.29 17.07
C GLN A 139 -1.88 -19.83 17.08
N TYR A 140 -2.69 -20.34 18.02
CA TYR A 140 -4.09 -19.97 18.22
C TYR A 140 -4.32 -18.93 19.34
N LEU A 141 -3.27 -18.38 19.95
CA LEU A 141 -3.35 -17.38 21.02
C LEU A 141 -2.99 -15.96 20.55
N TYR A 142 -3.39 -15.58 19.33
CA TYR A 142 -3.40 -14.15 18.99
C TYR A 142 -4.51 -13.49 19.82
N THR A 143 -4.13 -12.52 20.65
CA THR A 143 -5.10 -11.69 21.35
C THR A 143 -5.59 -10.63 20.37
N ILE A 144 -6.90 -10.44 20.29
CA ILE A 144 -7.50 -9.37 19.48
C ILE A 144 -6.93 -8.03 19.96
N ILE A 145 -6.36 -7.27 19.03
CA ILE A 145 -5.89 -5.90 19.31
C ILE A 145 -7.09 -4.99 19.04
N GLU A 146 -7.68 -4.47 20.11
CA GLU A 146 -8.78 -3.52 20.01
C GLU A 146 -8.25 -2.16 19.55
N VAL A 147 -8.88 -1.61 18.51
CA VAL A 147 -8.59 -0.26 18.03
C VAL A 147 -9.43 0.72 18.84
N ASP A 148 -8.77 1.56 19.62
CA ASP A 148 -9.42 2.62 20.39
C ASP A 148 -9.96 3.70 19.45
N SER A 149 -11.28 3.93 19.49
CA SER A 149 -11.95 4.95 18.69
C SER A 149 -11.55 6.37 19.11
N ASN A 150 -11.13 6.57 20.37
CA ASN A 150 -10.79 7.89 20.91
C ASN A 150 -9.28 8.15 20.90
N PHE A 151 -8.52 7.44 20.05
CA PHE A 151 -7.07 7.52 20.04
C PHE A 151 -6.56 8.90 19.58
N THR A 152 -7.16 9.49 18.55
CA THR A 152 -6.65 10.70 17.89
C THR A 152 -7.10 12.00 18.54
N GLY A 153 -8.18 11.96 19.33
CA GLY A 153 -8.74 13.14 19.98
C GLY A 153 -9.64 12.80 21.15
N ARG A 154 -9.91 13.81 21.97
CA ARG A 154 -10.91 13.77 23.04
C ARG A 154 -12.07 14.67 22.67
N ASP A 155 -13.23 14.44 23.28
CA ASP A 155 -14.48 15.22 23.10
C ASP A 155 -14.37 16.72 23.42
N THR A 156 -13.19 17.21 23.80
CA THR A 156 -12.87 18.63 23.92
C THR A 156 -12.90 19.36 22.58
N ASN A 157 -12.68 18.67 21.45
CA ASN A 157 -12.78 19.26 20.11
C ASN A 157 -14.10 18.85 19.45
N VAL A 158 -14.88 19.82 18.97
CA VAL A 158 -16.15 19.57 18.27
C VAL A 158 -15.97 18.70 17.03
N GLU A 159 -14.81 18.79 16.37
CA GLU A 159 -14.45 17.98 15.22
C GLU A 159 -14.32 16.48 15.55
N ASN A 160 -14.02 16.14 16.80
CA ASN A 160 -13.90 14.75 17.23
C ASN A 160 -15.25 14.01 17.15
N ARG A 161 -16.37 14.72 17.13
CA ARG A 161 -17.71 14.11 16.98
C ARG A 161 -17.89 13.39 15.64
N LEU A 162 -17.00 13.65 14.67
CA LEU A 162 -17.02 13.05 13.34
C LEU A 162 -15.82 12.12 13.11
N ASP A 163 -15.08 11.74 14.16
CA ASP A 163 -13.93 10.84 14.09
C ASP A 163 -14.30 9.50 13.43
N TYR A 164 -15.44 8.91 13.81
CA TYR A 164 -15.96 7.65 13.28
C TYR A 164 -16.13 7.66 11.75
N PHE A 165 -16.36 8.83 11.16
CA PHE A 165 -16.49 8.99 9.70
C PHE A 165 -15.16 9.37 9.05
N ARG A 166 -14.42 10.31 9.66
CA ARG A 166 -13.15 10.82 9.13
C ARG A 166 -12.04 9.79 9.17
N GLU A 167 -12.08 8.88 10.14
CA GLU A 167 -11.10 7.82 10.34
C GLU A 167 -11.62 6.45 9.88
N ASP A 168 -12.81 6.39 9.27
CA ASP A 168 -13.36 5.16 8.71
C ASP A 168 -12.41 4.57 7.65
N LEU A 169 -12.20 3.25 7.74
CA LEU A 169 -11.32 2.52 6.83
C LEU A 169 -11.86 2.56 5.39
N GLY A 170 -13.17 2.43 5.22
CA GLY A 170 -13.85 2.39 3.93
C GLY A 170 -13.80 3.73 3.21
N VAL A 171 -14.14 4.82 3.91
CA VAL A 171 -14.08 6.19 3.37
C VAL A 171 -12.66 6.56 2.95
N ASN A 172 -11.68 6.31 3.81
CA ASN A 172 -10.28 6.62 3.51
C ASN A 172 -9.72 5.74 2.37
N SER A 173 -10.07 4.45 2.34
CA SER A 173 -9.70 3.57 1.22
C SER A 173 -10.37 3.96 -0.09
N HIS A 174 -11.62 4.40 -0.04
CA HIS A 174 -12.32 4.89 -1.23
C HIS A 174 -11.60 6.11 -1.81
N HIS A 175 -11.26 7.08 -0.95
CA HIS A 175 -10.49 8.26 -1.36
C HIS A 175 -9.12 7.87 -1.94
N PHE A 176 -8.40 6.93 -1.32
CA PHE A 176 -7.15 6.40 -1.87
C PHE A 176 -7.33 5.76 -3.24
N HIS A 177 -8.35 4.90 -3.40
CA HIS A 177 -8.64 4.22 -4.67
C HIS A 177 -9.01 5.21 -5.78
N TRP A 178 -9.72 6.27 -5.43
CA TRP A 178 -10.04 7.35 -6.35
C TRP A 178 -8.78 8.01 -6.90
N HIS A 179 -7.76 8.29 -6.07
CA HIS A 179 -6.46 8.82 -6.50
C HIS A 179 -5.64 7.83 -7.33
N LEU A 180 -5.74 6.52 -7.07
CA LEU A 180 -5.08 5.49 -7.90
C LEU A 180 -5.62 5.49 -9.34
N ILE A 181 -6.93 5.66 -9.46
CA ILE A 181 -7.60 5.71 -10.74
C ILE A 181 -7.26 7.06 -11.36
N TYR A 182 -7.65 8.18 -10.76
CA TYR A 182 -7.54 9.54 -11.29
C TYR A 182 -6.28 10.27 -10.84
N THR A 183 -5.12 9.76 -11.25
CA THR A 183 -3.83 10.38 -10.94
C THR A 183 -3.73 11.77 -11.55
N LEU A 184 -3.10 12.73 -10.85
CA LEU A 184 -2.94 14.10 -11.36
C LEU A 184 -2.13 14.16 -12.67
N GLU A 185 -1.26 13.19 -12.89
CA GLU A 185 -0.32 13.12 -14.01
C GLU A 185 -0.85 12.36 -15.22
N ASP A 186 -2.10 11.89 -15.16
CA ASP A 186 -2.73 11.20 -16.29
C ASP A 186 -2.84 12.17 -17.50
N PRO A 187 -2.40 11.76 -18.72
CA PRO A 187 -2.53 12.60 -19.90
C PRO A 187 -3.96 13.09 -20.10
N ARG A 188 -4.10 14.36 -20.49
CA ARG A 188 -5.40 14.97 -20.77
C ARG A 188 -6.15 14.14 -21.81
N GLY A 189 -7.41 13.82 -21.52
CA GLY A 189 -8.29 13.07 -22.44
C GLY A 189 -8.16 11.55 -22.38
N ARG A 190 -7.25 10.97 -21.56
CA ARG A 190 -7.20 9.51 -21.39
C ARG A 190 -8.48 8.95 -20.76
N ARG A 191 -9.08 9.72 -19.85
CA ARG A 191 -10.33 9.38 -19.15
C ARG A 191 -11.36 10.47 -19.37
N ASP A 192 -12.54 10.04 -19.80
CA ASP A 192 -13.65 10.94 -20.10
C ASP A 192 -14.11 11.70 -18.85
N ARG A 193 -14.46 12.97 -19.02
CA ARG A 193 -15.02 13.88 -17.99
C ARG A 193 -14.30 13.90 -16.64
N LYS A 194 -13.00 13.60 -16.60
CA LYS A 194 -12.20 13.59 -15.36
C LYS A 194 -12.40 14.86 -14.52
N GLY A 195 -12.40 16.03 -15.16
CA GLY A 195 -12.57 17.32 -14.48
C GLY A 195 -13.93 17.46 -13.77
N GLU A 196 -14.99 16.91 -14.36
CA GLU A 196 -16.32 16.92 -13.75
C GLU A 196 -16.47 15.87 -12.65
N THR A 197 -15.87 14.69 -12.83
CA THR A 197 -15.85 13.67 -11.78
C THR A 197 -15.09 14.17 -10.55
N THR A 198 -13.97 14.88 -10.77
CA THR A 198 -13.20 15.50 -9.69
C THR A 198 -13.96 16.63 -8.99
N SER A 199 -14.67 17.48 -9.74
CA SER A 199 -15.47 18.54 -9.13
C SER A 199 -16.68 17.99 -8.39
N SER A 200 -17.33 16.94 -8.93
CA SER A 200 -18.47 16.30 -8.28
C SER A 200 -18.09 15.57 -6.99
N ALA A 201 -16.93 14.89 -6.97
CA ALA A 201 -16.40 14.29 -5.75
C ALA A 201 -16.06 15.34 -4.69
N ALA A 202 -15.51 16.50 -5.10
CA ALA A 202 -15.25 17.60 -4.18
C ALA A 202 -16.55 18.25 -3.65
N LEU A 203 -17.58 18.37 -4.49
CA LEU A 203 -18.87 18.96 -4.14
C LEU A 203 -19.75 18.04 -3.29
N SER A 204 -19.64 16.71 -3.40
CA SER A 204 -20.42 15.80 -2.55
C SER A 204 -19.83 15.65 -1.14
N MET A 205 -18.65 16.22 -0.89
CA MET A 205 -17.97 16.21 0.40
C MET A 205 -18.15 17.54 1.17
N THR A 206 -18.89 18.50 0.60
CA THR A 206 -19.28 19.79 1.22
C THR A 206 -20.77 19.83 1.49
#